data_AF-A0A6C0CJK5-F1
#
_entry.id   AF-A0A6C0CJK5-F1
#
_cell.length_a   1.000
_cell.length_b   1.000
_cell.length_c   1.000
_cell.angle_alpha   90.00
_cell.angle_beta   90.00
_cell.angle_gamma   90.00
#
_symmetry.space_group_name_H-M   'P 1'
#
loop_
_entity.id
_entity.type
_entity.pdbx_description
1 polymer ?
#
loop_
_entity_poly.entity_id
_entity_poly.type
_entity_poly.pdbx_seq_one_letter_code
_entity_poly.pdbx_strand_id
1 'polypeptide(L)'
;MELTYVAVVVLASMMFVLSGMVGYLYWQQTRMMQHLQSLAVVISTQFIQHTPEPLPEPEPEPEAEAEAEKEEAEEDDRLPVVEEKADVVEGPPEVDVDSLEGKTAAQLKEILTQKGIPFGKRDSKPVLIQLIKATA
;
A
#
# COMPACT_ATOMS: atom_id res chain seq x y z
N MET A 1 31.82 50.74 30.78
CA MET A 1 31.15 49.44 30.98
C MET A 1 29.68 49.42 30.54
N GLU A 2 29.03 50.57 30.39
CA GLU A 2 27.61 50.63 29.98
C GLU A 2 27.40 50.30 28.49
N LEU A 3 28.27 50.78 27.60
CA LEU A 3 28.14 50.52 26.15
C LEU A 3 28.27 49.03 25.80
N THR A 4 29.14 48.30 26.50
CA THR A 4 29.26 46.84 26.37
C THR A 4 28.02 46.11 26.86
N TYR A 5 27.38 46.58 27.94
CA TYR A 5 26.13 46.01 28.43
C TYR A 5 24.99 46.22 27.43
N VAL A 6 24.87 47.43 26.89
CA VAL A 6 23.88 47.75 25.84
C VAL A 6 24.10 46.87 24.61
N ALA A 7 25.35 46.72 24.15
CA ALA A 7 25.66 45.86 23.01
C ALA A 7 25.29 44.39 23.26
N VAL A 8 25.55 43.85 24.46
CA VAL A 8 25.17 42.48 24.84
C VAL A 8 23.65 42.31 24.86
N VAL A 9 22.91 43.29 25.39
CA VAL A 9 21.44 43.23 25.42
C VAL A 9 20.85 43.25 24.00
N VAL A 10 21.40 44.08 23.10
CA VAL A 10 20.98 44.12 21.69
C VAL A 10 21.28 42.80 20.97
N LEU A 11 22.46 42.21 21.20
CA LEU A 11 22.80 40.91 20.61
C LEU A 11 21.89 39.81 21.14
N ALA A 12 21.63 39.78 22.45
CA ALA A 12 20.74 38.81 23.09
C ALA A 12 19.31 38.91 22.57
N SER A 13 18.78 40.12 22.37
CA SER A 13 17.44 40.29 21.81
C SER A 13 17.36 39.82 20.36
N MET A 14 18.39 40.11 19.55
CA MET A 14 18.47 39.64 18.17
C MET A 14 18.51 38.11 18.08
N MET A 15 19.29 37.46 18.95
CA MET A 15 19.35 35.99 19.06
C MET A 15 18.01 35.40 19.52
N PHE A 16 17.34 36.05 20.48
CA PHE A 16 16.01 35.62 20.95
C PHE A 16 14.96 35.67 19.82
N VAL A 17 14.95 36.74 19.03
CA VAL A 17 14.04 36.87 17.87
C VAL A 17 14.34 35.79 16.83
N LEU A 18 15.61 35.57 16.49
CA LEU A 18 16.00 34.52 15.54
C LEU A 18 15.60 33.12 16.03
N SER A 19 15.84 32.82 17.30
CA SER A 19 15.44 31.55 17.91
C SER A 19 13.92 31.35 17.90
N GLY A 20 13.15 32.40 18.23
CA GLY A 20 11.70 32.38 18.16
C GLY A 20 11.18 32.14 16.74
N MET A 21 11.80 32.77 15.74
CA MET A 21 11.42 32.57 14.34
C MET A 21 11.69 31.14 13.87
N VAL A 22 12.86 30.58 14.20
CA VAL A 22 13.20 29.18 13.86
C VAL A 22 12.26 28.20 14.57
N GLY A 23 11.97 28.43 15.86
CA GLY A 23 11.02 27.61 16.60
C GLY A 23 9.60 27.67 16.02
N TYR A 24 9.15 28.87 15.61
CA TYR A 24 7.86 29.05 14.96
C TYR A 24 7.79 28.31 13.61
N LEU A 25 8.85 28.38 12.80
CA LEU A 25 8.92 27.64 11.54
C LEU A 25 8.87 26.13 11.75
N TYR A 26 9.56 25.62 12.78
CA TYR A 26 9.53 24.19 13.12
C TYR A 26 8.15 23.74 13.58
N TRP A 27 7.49 24.57 14.39
CA TRP A 27 6.11 24.31 14.81
C TRP A 27 5.14 24.35 13.63
N GLN A 28 5.28 25.33 12.74
CA GLN A 28 4.49 25.44 11.51
C GLN A 28 4.68 24.22 10.61
N GLN A 29 5.91 23.73 10.46
CA GLN A 29 6.22 22.53 9.69
C GLN A 29 5.52 21.29 10.26
N THR A 30 5.55 21.12 11.58
CA THR A 30 4.88 20.00 12.26
C THR A 30 3.36 20.06 12.07
N ARG A 31 2.77 21.26 12.19
CA ARG A 31 1.34 21.48 11.98
C ARG A 31 0.90 21.21 10.54
N MET A 32 1.71 21.56 9.55
CA MET A 32 1.39 21.33 8.13
C MET A 32 1.35 19.84 7.78
N MET A 33 2.25 19.03 8.34
CA MET A 33 2.25 17.57 8.11
C MET A 33 0.97 16.90 8.62
N GLN A 34 0.43 17.36 9.76
CA GLN A 34 -0.84 16.87 10.30
C GLN A 34 -2.02 17.21 9.37
N HIS A 35 -2.04 18.44 8.84
CA HIS A 35 -3.07 18.85 7.88
C HIS A 35 -2.97 18.07 6.56
N LEU A 36 -1.77 17.78 6.07
CA LEU A 36 -1.58 16.95 4.88
C LEU A 36 -2.07 15.51 5.07
N GLN A 37 -1.83 14.91 6.24
CA GLN A 37 -2.37 13.58 6.56
C GLN A 37 -3.91 13.61 6.59
N SER A 38 -4.52 14.65 7.17
CA SER A 38 -5.99 14.79 7.18
C SER A 38 -6.57 14.98 5.77
N LEU A 39 -5.90 15.77 4.92
CA LEU A 39 -6.31 15.96 3.53
C LEU A 39 -6.16 14.68 2.71
N ALA A 40 -5.09 13.92 2.91
CA ALA A 40 -4.88 12.64 2.24
C ALA A 40 -6.00 11.64 2.59
N VAL A 41 -6.40 11.57 3.86
CA VAL A 41 -7.53 10.72 4.29
C VAL A 41 -8.84 11.18 3.65
N VAL A 42 -9.14 12.48 3.66
CA VAL A 42 -10.38 13.00 3.06
C VAL A 42 -10.42 12.78 1.54
N ILE A 43 -9.31 13.04 0.84
CA ILE A 43 -9.19 12.76 -0.59
C ILE A 43 -9.36 11.26 -0.85
N SER A 44 -8.76 10.39 -0.03
CA SER A 44 -8.96 8.95 -0.17
C SER A 44 -10.43 8.55 0.01
N THR A 45 -11.16 9.15 0.96
CA THR A 45 -12.59 8.84 1.14
C THR A 45 -13.48 9.38 0.02
N GLN A 46 -13.10 10.50 -0.63
CA GLN A 46 -13.88 11.04 -1.75
C GLN A 46 -13.60 10.32 -3.08
N PHE A 47 -12.40 9.76 -3.26
CA PHE A 47 -12.05 8.98 -4.46
C PHE A 47 -12.34 7.47 -4.33
N ILE A 48 -12.53 6.94 -3.11
CA ILE A 48 -12.89 5.52 -2.85
C ILE A 48 -14.42 5.37 -2.64
N GLN A 49 -15.21 6.40 -2.92
CA GLN A 49 -16.68 6.33 -2.83
C GLN A 49 -17.31 5.74 -4.10
N HIS A 50 -16.96 4.49 -4.42
CA HIS A 50 -17.77 3.56 -5.23
C HIS A 50 -17.27 2.13 -4.97
N THR A 51 -17.40 1.66 -3.74
CA THR A 51 -17.60 0.22 -3.50
C THR A 51 -18.62 0.12 -2.37
N PRO A 52 -19.85 -0.34 -2.65
CA PRO A 52 -20.91 -0.43 -1.66
C PRO A 52 -20.51 -1.44 -0.57
N GLU A 53 -21.00 -1.18 0.64
CA GLU A 53 -20.85 -2.03 1.82
C GLU A 53 -21.11 -3.52 1.51
N PRO A 54 -20.36 -4.47 2.10
CA PRO A 54 -20.76 -5.86 2.09
C PRO A 54 -21.99 -6.00 3.00
N LEU A 55 -23.16 -6.03 2.37
CA LEU A 55 -24.41 -6.50 2.99
C LEU A 55 -24.22 -7.94 3.49
N PRO A 56 -24.86 -8.32 4.61
CA PRO A 56 -24.66 -9.62 5.26
C PRO A 56 -25.13 -10.76 4.34
N GLU A 57 -24.38 -11.87 4.36
CA GLU A 57 -24.65 -13.11 3.61
C GLU A 57 -26.12 -13.58 3.72
N PRO A 58 -26.70 -14.03 2.60
CA PRO A 58 -27.59 -15.19 2.63
C PRO A 58 -27.15 -16.29 1.65
N GLU A 59 -27.37 -17.51 2.12
CA GLU A 59 -27.10 -18.86 1.61
C GLU A 59 -27.55 -19.17 0.15
N PRO A 60 -27.09 -20.31 -0.44
CA PRO A 60 -27.04 -20.58 -1.88
C PRO A 60 -28.32 -21.21 -2.43
N GLU A 61 -28.49 -21.27 -3.77
CA GLU A 61 -29.10 -22.37 -4.55
C GLU A 61 -29.05 -22.10 -6.08
N PRO A 62 -29.14 -23.13 -6.96
CA PRO A 62 -28.36 -23.27 -8.20
C PRO A 62 -29.23 -23.40 -9.50
N GLU A 63 -28.56 -23.69 -10.63
CA GLU A 63 -29.12 -24.21 -11.92
C GLU A 63 -29.93 -23.19 -12.77
N ALA A 64 -29.91 -23.12 -14.11
CA ALA A 64 -29.43 -23.95 -15.21
C ALA A 64 -29.43 -23.09 -16.51
N GLU A 65 -28.65 -23.52 -17.52
CA GLU A 65 -28.98 -23.58 -18.98
C GLU A 65 -29.52 -22.31 -19.70
N ALA A 66 -29.31 -21.98 -20.97
CA ALA A 66 -28.67 -22.55 -22.15
C ALA A 66 -28.68 -21.39 -23.19
N GLU A 67 -27.65 -21.27 -24.03
CA GLU A 67 -27.77 -21.40 -25.51
C GLU A 67 -27.72 -20.08 -26.31
N ALA A 68 -26.88 -20.14 -27.36
CA ALA A 68 -26.97 -19.44 -28.66
C ALA A 68 -26.74 -17.91 -28.66
N GLU A 69 -26.04 -17.28 -29.61
CA GLU A 69 -25.57 -17.66 -30.93
C GLU A 69 -24.62 -16.54 -31.42
N LYS A 70 -23.54 -16.90 -32.15
CA LYS A 70 -22.90 -16.24 -33.34
C LYS A 70 -22.74 -14.70 -33.35
N GLU A 71 -21.65 -14.10 -33.82
CA GLU A 71 -20.89 -14.37 -35.04
C GLU A 71 -19.65 -13.41 -35.12
N GLU A 72 -18.57 -13.92 -35.74
CA GLU A 72 -17.50 -13.23 -36.50
C GLU A 72 -16.56 -12.19 -35.83
N ALA A 73 -15.25 -12.44 -35.61
CA ALA A 73 -14.14 -12.87 -36.47
C ALA A 73 -13.48 -11.75 -37.30
N GLU A 74 -12.26 -11.38 -36.89
CA GLU A 74 -11.09 -10.92 -37.70
C GLU A 74 -10.00 -10.53 -36.68
N GLU A 75 -8.77 -11.01 -36.64
CA GLU A 75 -7.97 -11.87 -37.52
C GLU A 75 -7.02 -12.73 -36.67
N ASP A 76 -6.70 -13.87 -37.25
CA ASP A 76 -5.83 -14.96 -36.81
C ASP A 76 -4.33 -14.58 -36.86
N ASP A 77 -3.62 -14.78 -35.76
CA ASP A 77 -2.17 -15.08 -35.79
C ASP A 77 -1.88 -16.19 -34.78
N ARG A 78 -2.41 -17.39 -35.07
CA ARG A 78 -2.09 -18.62 -34.33
C ARG A 78 -0.66 -19.08 -34.60
N LEU A 79 0.14 -19.11 -33.54
CA LEU A 79 1.09 -20.20 -33.30
C LEU A 79 0.58 -21.08 -32.14
N PRO A 80 0.87 -22.39 -32.19
CA PRO A 80 -0.04 -23.45 -31.75
C PRO A 80 0.02 -23.78 -30.25
N VAL A 81 -1.12 -24.29 -29.80
CA VAL A 81 -1.36 -25.14 -28.62
C VAL A 81 -0.11 -25.92 -28.17
N VAL A 82 0.36 -25.61 -26.97
CA VAL A 82 0.76 -26.63 -25.99
C VAL A 82 -0.16 -26.44 -24.79
N GLU A 83 -1.36 -27.01 -24.91
CA GLU A 83 -2.12 -27.45 -23.75
C GLU A 83 -1.33 -28.59 -23.12
N GLU A 84 -0.75 -28.36 -21.95
CA GLU A 84 -0.56 -29.47 -21.03
C GLU A 84 -0.67 -28.99 -19.58
N LYS A 85 -1.82 -29.35 -19.00
CA LYS A 85 -2.15 -29.47 -17.57
C LYS A 85 -2.44 -28.18 -16.80
N ALA A 86 -3.69 -27.76 -16.95
CA ALA A 86 -4.52 -27.57 -15.77
C ALA A 86 -4.44 -28.82 -14.89
N ASP A 87 -3.84 -28.70 -13.70
CA ASP A 87 -4.19 -29.51 -12.56
C ASP A 87 -4.83 -28.57 -11.54
N VAL A 88 -6.14 -28.65 -11.49
CA VAL A 88 -6.99 -28.15 -10.44
C VAL A 88 -6.85 -29.12 -9.25
N VAL A 89 -6.82 -28.57 -8.04
CA VAL A 89 -6.83 -29.21 -6.72
C VAL A 89 -5.46 -29.55 -6.13
N GLU A 90 -4.98 -28.64 -5.28
CA GLU A 90 -4.91 -28.94 -3.84
C GLU A 90 -5.13 -27.65 -3.06
N GLY A 91 -6.23 -27.63 -2.31
CA GLY A 91 -6.45 -26.64 -1.25
C GLY A 91 -5.38 -26.75 -0.15
N PRO A 92 -5.42 -25.83 0.81
CA PRO A 92 -4.29 -25.01 1.22
C PRO A 92 -3.46 -25.67 2.33
N PRO A 93 -2.12 -25.54 2.33
CA PRO A 93 -1.46 -25.34 3.61
C PRO A 93 -1.71 -23.90 4.01
N GLU A 94 -2.56 -23.69 5.02
CA GLU A 94 -2.63 -22.47 5.80
C GLU A 94 -1.20 -22.02 6.10
N VAL A 95 -0.71 -21.02 5.37
CA VAL A 95 0.55 -20.40 5.75
C VAL A 95 0.20 -19.54 6.94
N ASP A 96 0.34 -20.13 8.12
CA ASP A 96 0.19 -19.53 9.45
C ASP A 96 0.59 -18.05 9.36
N VAL A 97 -0.43 -17.20 9.29
CA VAL A 97 -0.28 -15.77 8.99
C VAL A 97 0.58 -15.07 10.05
N ASP A 98 0.69 -15.68 11.23
CA ASP A 98 1.54 -15.26 12.35
C ASP A 98 3.03 -15.61 12.15
N SER A 99 3.35 -16.65 11.38
CA SER A 99 4.73 -17.07 11.11
C SER A 99 5.38 -16.23 10.00
N LEU A 100 4.60 -15.46 9.24
CA LEU A 100 5.09 -14.55 8.20
C LEU A 100 5.66 -13.24 8.78
N GLU A 101 5.17 -12.80 9.94
CA GLU A 101 5.63 -11.57 10.58
C GLU A 101 7.02 -11.74 11.22
N GLY A 102 7.37 -12.96 11.65
CA GLY A 102 8.69 -13.32 12.15
C GLY A 102 9.78 -13.42 11.07
N LYS A 103 9.40 -13.59 9.80
CA LYS A 103 10.35 -13.76 8.69
C LYS A 103 11.02 -12.45 8.30
N THR A 104 12.27 -12.54 7.86
CA THR A 104 13.02 -11.37 7.38
C THR A 104 12.57 -11.01 5.96
N ALA A 105 12.81 -9.76 5.54
CA ALA A 105 12.45 -9.31 4.19
C ALA A 105 13.14 -10.12 3.08
N ALA A 106 14.30 -10.73 3.36
CA ALA A 106 14.99 -11.63 2.42
C ALA A 106 14.22 -12.96 2.26
N GLN A 107 13.80 -13.56 3.36
CA GLN A 107 13.03 -14.82 3.34
C GLN A 107 11.66 -14.66 2.68
N LEU A 108 11.00 -13.50 2.87
CA LEU A 108 9.73 -13.23 2.20
C LEU A 108 9.91 -13.11 0.68
N LYS A 109 11.03 -12.54 0.21
CA LYS A 109 11.38 -12.50 -1.22
C LYS A 109 11.65 -13.90 -1.77
N GLU A 110 12.36 -14.74 -1.03
CA GLU A 110 12.59 -16.14 -1.42
C GLU A 110 11.28 -16.91 -1.55
N ILE A 111 10.34 -16.74 -0.61
CA ILE A 111 9.01 -17.35 -0.67
C ILE A 111 8.22 -16.85 -1.88
N LEU A 112 8.26 -15.55 -2.17
CA LEU A 112 7.60 -14.97 -3.35
C LEU A 112 8.22 -15.46 -4.65
N THR A 113 9.55 -15.58 -4.72
CA THR A 113 10.24 -16.19 -5.87
C THR A 113 9.88 -17.65 -6.03
N GLN A 114 9.82 -18.42 -4.94
CA GLN A 114 9.42 -19.83 -4.96
C GLN A 114 7.97 -20.00 -5.44
N LYS A 115 7.09 -19.06 -5.08
CA LYS A 115 5.69 -19.01 -5.51
C LYS A 115 5.48 -18.35 -6.89
N GLY A 116 6.54 -17.88 -7.55
CA GLY A 116 6.47 -17.25 -8.87
C GLY A 116 5.82 -15.86 -8.91
N ILE A 117 5.74 -15.18 -7.76
CA ILE A 117 5.06 -13.89 -7.64
C ILE A 117 6.06 -12.75 -7.87
N PRO A 118 5.80 -11.83 -8.83
CA PRO A 118 6.67 -10.70 -9.07
C PRO A 118 6.61 -9.71 -7.89
N PHE A 119 7.78 -9.25 -7.45
CA PHE A 119 7.91 -8.21 -6.43
C PHE A 119 8.97 -7.18 -6.83
N GLY A 120 8.82 -5.95 -6.33
CA GLY A 120 9.78 -4.88 -6.46
C GLY A 120 10.97 -5.05 -5.50
N LYS A 121 12.19 -4.76 -5.98
CA LYS A 121 13.41 -4.82 -5.13
C LYS A 121 13.33 -3.92 -3.89
N ARG A 122 12.55 -2.83 -3.98
CA ARG A 122 12.35 -1.81 -2.95
C ARG A 122 11.09 -2.04 -2.11
N ASP A 123 10.36 -3.13 -2.35
CA ASP A 123 9.13 -3.42 -1.61
C ASP A 123 9.45 -3.60 -0.14
N SER A 124 8.63 -2.96 0.69
CA SER A 124 8.76 -3.01 2.13
C SER A 124 8.25 -4.36 2.65
N LYS A 125 8.77 -4.78 3.81
CA LYS A 125 8.34 -6.01 4.49
C LYS A 125 6.79 -6.21 4.53
N PRO A 126 5.97 -5.20 4.88
CA PRO A 126 4.50 -5.40 4.90
C PRO A 126 3.91 -5.64 3.51
N VAL A 127 4.45 -5.05 2.43
CA VAL A 127 3.99 -5.29 1.06
C VAL A 127 4.31 -6.72 0.62
N LEU A 128 5.50 -7.23 0.96
CA LEU A 128 5.87 -8.61 0.66
C LEU A 128 4.95 -9.60 1.40
N ILE A 129 4.58 -9.31 2.65
CA ILE A 129 3.61 -10.12 3.40
C ILE A 129 2.22 -10.05 2.74
N GLN A 130 1.77 -8.87 2.31
CA GLN A 130 0.49 -8.72 1.61
C GLN A 130 0.47 -9.51 0.29
N LEU A 131 1.56 -9.51 -0.48
CA LEU A 131 1.66 -10.32 -1.70
C LEU A 131 1.57 -11.82 -1.39
N ILE A 132 2.23 -12.28 -0.32
CA ILE A 132 2.14 -13.68 0.15
C ILE A 132 0.73 -14.01 0.67
N LYS A 133 0.02 -13.05 1.27
CA LYS A 133 -1.36 -13.26 1.75
C LYS A 133 -2.38 -13.22 0.60
N ALA A 134 -2.15 -12.39 -0.42
CA ALA A 134 -3.04 -12.26 -1.57
C ALA A 134 -2.93 -13.44 -2.56
N THR A 135 -1.84 -14.20 -2.49
CA THR A 135 -1.57 -15.38 -3.34
C THR A 135 -1.76 -16.72 -2.63
N ALA A 136 -1.97 -16.70 -1.31
CA ALA A 136 -2.16 -17.89 -0.48
C ALA A 136 -3.66 -18.20 -0.42
#